data_AF-A0A927R4N3-F1
#
_entry.id   AF-A0A927R4N3-F1
#
_cell.length_a   1.000
_cell.length_b   1.000
_cell.length_c   1.000
_cell.angle_alpha   90.00
_cell.angle_beta   90.00
_cell.angle_gamma   90.00
#
_symmetry.space_group_name_H-M   'P 1'
#
loop_
_entity.id
_entity.type
_entity.pdbx_description
1 polymer ?
#
loop_
_entity_poly.entity_id
_entity_poly.type
_entity_poly.pdbx_seq_one_letter_code
_entity_poly.pdbx_strand_id
1 'polypeptide(L)'
;MKVTELRKIVKEQSREELETLLVEIYKLIPKKVREEKDIDALIENPQHYKISQMRGGKKEKVLIDFEVVKCETIDFIKYAYAHYYIAPNQTIPKKERAKWRFTAKKLYDQLSTSANQPEHTREAVNLLEQLYKLLCYASGHYVFASEEPFYTIKVSQPDFLSHIISLKKHIDEPEKWIRESLLLILINDRDQDVLHSELRVILLDHLNAASLKNEAIHICEELLSEKISAQAIIKSNKSAFNSSSNYEKERYRNNLVGMLFICQSSLNEYEKAVQTFK
;
A
#
# COMPACT_ATOMS: atom_id res chain seq x y z
N MET A 1 41.98 -1.79 1.19
CA MET A 1 42.36 -3.19 1.48
C MET A 1 41.11 -4.05 1.49
N LYS A 2 41.10 -5.15 0.73
CA LYS A 2 39.97 -6.11 0.73
C LYS A 2 40.04 -7.01 1.96
N VAL A 3 38.91 -7.57 2.39
CA VAL A 3 38.83 -8.50 3.54
C VAL A 3 39.76 -9.70 3.36
N THR A 4 39.98 -10.14 2.13
CA THR A 4 40.89 -11.24 1.79
C THR A 4 42.37 -10.90 2.01
N GLU A 5 42.77 -9.65 1.80
CA GLU A 5 44.13 -9.15 2.05
C GLU A 5 44.37 -8.97 3.55
N LEU A 6 43.40 -8.39 4.26
CA LEU A 6 43.43 -8.24 5.72
C LEU A 6 43.58 -9.60 6.42
N ARG A 7 42.87 -10.63 5.94
CA ARG A 7 42.98 -12.00 6.49
C ARG A 7 44.36 -12.62 6.31
N LYS A 8 45.15 -12.22 5.31
CA LYS A 8 46.52 -12.70 5.13
C LYS A 8 47.45 -12.05 6.15
N ILE A 9 47.36 -10.73 6.29
CA ILE A 9 48.15 -9.96 7.26
C ILE A 9 47.86 -10.42 8.70
N VAL A 10 46.59 -10.60 9.06
CA VAL A 10 46.18 -11.09 10.39
C VAL A 10 46.68 -12.51 10.69
N LYS A 11 46.92 -13.35 9.69
CA LYS A 11 47.49 -14.70 9.88
C LYS A 11 49.01 -14.69 10.11
N GLU A 12 49.68 -13.64 9.67
CA GLU A 12 51.14 -13.50 9.76
C GLU A 12 51.57 -12.79 11.06
N GLN A 13 50.64 -12.12 11.76
CA GLN A 13 50.91 -11.41 13.01
C GLN A 13 50.83 -12.30 14.24
N SER A 14 51.61 -11.93 15.26
CA SER A 14 51.60 -12.58 16.56
C SER A 14 50.33 -12.25 17.35
N ARG A 15 49.98 -13.10 18.32
CA ARG A 15 48.76 -12.92 19.14
C ARG A 15 48.77 -11.61 19.93
N GLU A 16 49.92 -11.20 20.43
CA GLU A 16 50.09 -9.97 21.24
C GLU A 16 49.89 -8.70 20.40
N GLU A 17 50.36 -8.71 19.14
CA GLU A 17 50.14 -7.62 18.19
C GLU A 17 48.66 -7.49 17.80
N LEU A 18 47.95 -8.62 17.67
CA LEU A 18 46.53 -8.64 17.36
C LEU A 18 45.66 -8.09 18.51
N GLU A 19 46.02 -8.39 19.75
CA GLU A 19 45.34 -7.84 20.93
C GLU A 19 45.52 -6.32 21.02
N THR A 20 46.73 -5.83 20.77
CA THR A 20 47.03 -4.39 20.73
C THR A 20 46.27 -3.69 19.60
N LEU A 21 46.27 -4.29 18.40
CA LEU A 21 45.57 -3.76 17.23
C LEU A 21 44.05 -3.68 17.45
N LEU A 22 43.44 -4.70 18.06
CA LEU A 22 42.01 -4.72 18.35
C LEU A 22 41.59 -3.56 19.25
N VAL A 23 42.38 -3.28 20.30
CA VAL A 23 42.12 -2.19 21.25
C VAL A 23 42.26 -0.83 20.58
N GLU A 24 43.27 -0.63 19.73
CA GLU A 24 43.42 0.62 18.98
C GLU A 24 42.28 0.82 17.97
N ILE A 25 41.90 -0.21 17.23
CA ILE A 25 40.75 -0.15 16.31
C ILE A 25 39.48 0.19 17.08
N TYR A 26 39.22 -0.45 18.22
CA TYR A 26 38.02 -0.18 19.02
C TYR A 26 37.94 1.28 19.50
N LYS A 27 39.08 1.88 19.92
CA LYS A 27 39.15 3.31 20.29
C LYS A 27 38.81 4.26 19.15
N LEU A 28 39.13 3.88 17.91
CA LEU A 28 38.86 4.69 16.72
C LEU A 28 37.39 4.65 16.28
N ILE A 29 36.54 3.75 16.83
CA ILE A 29 35.14 3.63 16.42
C ILE A 29 34.25 4.62 17.21
N PRO A 30 33.54 5.54 16.52
CA PRO A 30 32.60 6.46 17.17
C PRO A 30 31.49 5.72 17.93
N LYS A 31 31.09 6.24 19.09
CA LYS A 31 30.09 5.60 19.98
C LYS A 31 28.77 5.26 19.26
N LYS A 32 28.27 6.14 18.41
CA LYS A 32 27.06 5.90 17.59
C LYS A 32 27.17 4.63 16.72
N VAL A 33 28.35 4.38 16.14
CA VAL A 33 28.58 3.23 15.24
C VAL A 33 28.73 1.94 16.05
N ARG A 34 29.26 2.02 17.27
CA ARG A 34 29.34 0.87 18.19
C ARG A 34 27.96 0.36 18.58
N GLU A 35 27.08 1.27 18.94
CA GLU A 35 25.69 0.97 19.32
C GLU A 35 24.86 0.48 18.12
N GLU A 36 25.02 1.09 16.93
CA GLU A 36 24.25 0.72 15.74
C GLU A 36 24.62 -0.67 15.18
N LYS A 37 25.91 -1.03 15.23
CA LYS A 37 26.42 -2.31 14.68
C LYS A 37 26.63 -3.39 15.74
N ASP A 38 26.24 -3.11 16.97
CA ASP A 38 26.37 -3.99 18.14
C ASP A 38 27.76 -4.60 18.27
N ILE A 39 28.78 -3.73 18.18
CA ILE A 39 30.20 -4.12 18.13
C ILE A 39 30.65 -4.67 19.49
N ASP A 40 30.05 -4.19 20.58
CA ASP A 40 30.35 -4.65 21.93
C ASP A 40 29.94 -6.13 22.10
N ALA A 41 28.76 -6.52 21.60
CA ALA A 41 28.31 -7.92 21.59
C ALA A 41 29.19 -8.83 20.71
N LEU A 42 29.76 -8.30 19.62
CA LEU A 42 30.71 -9.04 18.77
C LEU A 42 32.01 -9.37 19.51
N ILE A 43 32.50 -8.47 20.37
CA ILE A 43 33.74 -8.65 21.13
C ILE A 43 33.50 -9.61 22.30
N GLU A 44 32.38 -9.44 23.02
CA GLU A 44 32.03 -10.29 24.17
C GLU A 44 31.73 -11.73 23.77
N ASN A 45 31.02 -11.94 22.65
CA ASN A 45 30.64 -13.28 22.19
C ASN A 45 30.79 -13.47 20.67
N PRO A 46 32.03 -13.65 20.15
CA PRO A 46 32.30 -13.77 18.71
C PRO A 46 31.58 -14.94 18.03
N GLN A 47 31.34 -16.03 18.76
CA GLN A 47 30.63 -17.20 18.23
C GLN A 47 29.13 -16.94 18.11
N HIS A 48 28.52 -16.29 19.11
CA HIS A 48 27.11 -15.93 19.11
C HIS A 48 26.81 -14.87 18.03
N TYR A 49 27.72 -13.92 17.81
CA TYR A 49 27.60 -12.92 16.75
C TYR A 49 27.71 -13.53 15.33
N LYS A 50 28.56 -14.55 15.12
CA LYS A 50 28.58 -15.29 13.85
C LYS A 50 27.30 -16.07 13.61
N ILE A 51 26.70 -16.64 14.65
CA ILE A 51 25.41 -17.34 14.57
C ILE A 51 24.27 -16.33 14.31
N SER A 52 24.28 -15.16 14.95
CA SER A 52 23.28 -14.11 14.72
C SER A 52 23.40 -13.48 13.33
N GLN A 53 24.62 -13.33 12.78
CA GLN A 53 24.82 -12.91 11.38
C GLN A 53 24.49 -14.01 10.35
N MET A 54 24.71 -15.29 10.66
CA MET A 54 24.24 -16.40 9.81
C MET A 54 22.71 -16.53 9.82
N ARG A 55 22.05 -16.24 10.95
CA ARG A 55 20.59 -16.05 11.04
C ARG A 55 20.14 -14.72 10.41
N GLY A 56 21.02 -13.74 10.28
CA GLY A 56 20.79 -12.48 9.55
C GLY A 56 20.66 -12.64 8.02
N GLY A 57 20.99 -13.81 7.46
CA GLY A 57 20.77 -14.15 6.04
C GLY A 57 19.61 -15.13 5.79
N LYS A 58 19.11 -15.78 6.84
CA LYS A 58 17.85 -16.52 6.82
C LYS A 58 16.99 -15.94 7.92
N LYS A 59 16.17 -14.94 7.57
CA LYS A 59 14.89 -14.75 8.27
C LYS A 59 14.25 -16.13 8.28
N GLU A 60 14.34 -16.84 9.40
CA GLU A 60 13.33 -17.82 9.75
C GLU A 60 12.03 -17.11 9.44
N LYS A 61 11.25 -17.67 8.51
CA LYS A 61 9.88 -17.23 8.31
C LYS A 61 9.24 -17.45 9.67
N VAL A 62 9.27 -16.42 10.53
CA VAL A 62 8.33 -16.28 11.62
C VAL A 62 7.03 -16.59 10.95
N LEU A 63 6.40 -17.71 11.33
CA LEU A 63 5.05 -18.03 10.89
C LEU A 63 4.25 -16.80 11.27
N ILE A 64 3.95 -15.97 10.27
CA ILE A 64 3.15 -14.78 10.46
C ILE A 64 1.79 -15.34 10.84
N ASP A 65 1.42 -15.22 12.10
CA ASP A 65 0.10 -15.58 12.55
C ASP A 65 -0.88 -14.60 11.91
N PHE A 66 -1.61 -15.09 10.92
CA PHE A 66 -2.54 -14.26 10.16
C PHE A 66 -3.61 -13.66 11.06
N GLU A 67 -4.04 -14.35 12.11
CA GLU A 67 -5.09 -13.87 12.99
C GLU A 67 -4.63 -12.65 13.81
N VAL A 68 -3.35 -12.63 14.21
CA VAL A 68 -2.73 -11.47 14.86
C VAL A 68 -2.65 -10.29 13.89
N VAL A 69 -2.19 -10.53 12.65
CA VAL A 69 -2.09 -9.47 11.63
C VAL A 69 -3.47 -8.91 11.28
N LYS A 70 -4.49 -9.77 11.20
CA LYS A 70 -5.87 -9.39 10.96
C LYS A 70 -6.41 -8.49 12.07
N CYS A 71 -6.26 -8.89 13.33
CA CYS A 71 -6.65 -8.08 14.48
C CYS A 71 -5.91 -6.72 14.48
N GLU A 72 -4.59 -6.74 14.30
CA GLU A 72 -3.76 -5.53 14.27
C GLU A 72 -4.20 -4.59 13.12
N THR A 73 -4.54 -5.13 11.95
CA THR A 73 -5.02 -4.35 10.81
C THR A 73 -6.37 -3.71 11.09
N ILE A 74 -7.32 -4.47 11.64
CA ILE A 74 -8.67 -3.98 11.95
C ILE A 74 -8.59 -2.86 12.99
N ASP A 75 -7.81 -3.05 14.05
CA ASP A 75 -7.61 -2.03 15.09
C ASP A 75 -6.92 -0.79 14.53
N PHE A 76 -5.87 -0.97 13.70
CA PHE A 76 -5.19 0.13 13.04
C PHE A 76 -6.18 0.98 12.23
N ILE A 77 -7.00 0.35 11.40
CA ILE A 77 -7.99 1.03 10.55
C ILE A 77 -9.05 1.73 11.40
N LYS A 78 -9.60 1.04 12.40
CA LYS A 78 -10.59 1.60 13.32
C LYS A 78 -10.06 2.83 14.05
N TYR A 79 -8.85 2.77 14.57
CA TYR A 79 -8.24 3.88 15.29
C TYR A 79 -7.87 5.05 14.38
N ALA A 80 -7.51 4.76 13.12
CA ALA A 80 -7.27 5.80 12.12
C ALA A 80 -8.55 6.58 11.79
N TYR A 81 -9.66 5.90 11.51
CA TYR A 81 -10.96 6.57 11.31
C TYR A 81 -11.48 7.28 12.56
N ALA A 82 -11.09 6.84 13.77
CA ALA A 82 -11.38 7.53 15.02
C ALA A 82 -10.45 8.74 15.29
N HIS A 83 -9.54 9.08 14.37
CA HIS A 83 -8.56 10.18 14.49
C HIS A 83 -7.59 10.04 15.68
N TYR A 84 -7.34 8.82 16.15
CA TYR A 84 -6.41 8.58 17.27
C TYR A 84 -4.94 8.74 16.89
N TYR A 85 -4.59 8.86 15.61
CA TYR A 85 -3.21 9.08 15.18
C TYR A 85 -2.83 10.57 15.09
N ILE A 86 -3.81 11.48 15.05
CA ILE A 86 -3.57 12.93 14.98
C ILE A 86 -3.69 13.61 16.36
N ALA A 87 -4.80 13.38 17.06
CA ALA A 87 -5.09 14.07 18.32
C ALA A 87 -4.48 13.34 19.54
N PRO A 88 -4.08 14.07 20.61
CA PRO A 88 -3.69 13.45 21.88
C PRO A 88 -4.83 12.59 22.46
N ASN A 89 -4.53 11.34 22.80
CA ASN A 89 -5.48 10.41 23.41
C ASN A 89 -4.75 9.42 24.33
N GLN A 90 -5.51 8.63 25.09
CA GLN A 90 -4.97 7.63 26.01
C GLN A 90 -4.72 6.26 25.34
N THR A 91 -5.30 6.02 24.17
CA THR A 91 -5.24 4.74 23.47
C THR A 91 -3.92 4.56 22.73
N ILE A 92 -3.44 5.60 22.03
CA ILE A 92 -2.22 5.60 21.23
C ILE A 92 -1.24 6.64 21.76
N PRO A 93 -0.15 6.21 22.42
CA PRO A 93 0.90 7.10 22.89
C PRO A 93 1.50 7.93 21.77
N LYS A 94 1.94 9.16 22.09
CA LYS A 94 2.57 10.08 21.11
C LYS A 94 3.70 9.43 20.29
N LYS A 95 4.50 8.56 20.92
CA LYS A 95 5.61 7.85 20.27
C LYS A 95 5.12 6.90 19.17
N GLU A 96 3.98 6.25 19.36
CA GLU A 96 3.38 5.32 18.40
C GLU A 96 2.62 6.06 17.32
N ARG A 97 1.95 7.16 17.65
CA ARG A 97 1.32 8.06 16.66
C ARG A 97 2.30 8.50 15.59
N ALA A 98 3.52 8.91 15.97
CA ALA A 98 4.56 9.30 15.01
C ALA A 98 5.12 8.14 14.17
N LYS A 99 4.88 6.89 14.58
CA LYS A 99 5.36 5.67 13.92
C LYS A 99 4.30 4.99 13.04
N TRP A 100 3.12 5.59 12.89
CA TRP A 100 2.00 5.03 12.11
C TRP A 100 2.43 4.49 10.74
N ARG A 101 3.35 5.18 10.06
CA ARG A 101 3.87 4.78 8.73
C ARG A 101 4.60 3.45 8.72
N PHE A 102 5.33 3.15 9.80
CA PHE A 102 6.02 1.87 9.93
C PHE A 102 5.01 0.76 10.19
N THR A 103 3.97 1.03 10.98
CA THR A 103 2.86 0.10 11.21
C THR A 103 2.12 -0.17 9.91
N ALA A 104 1.70 0.87 9.18
CA ALA A 104 1.00 0.73 7.90
C ALA A 104 1.83 -0.05 6.87
N LYS A 105 3.13 0.26 6.74
CA LYS A 105 4.02 -0.47 5.82
C LYS A 105 4.21 -1.94 6.24
N LYS A 106 4.43 -2.20 7.53
CA LYS A 106 4.52 -3.57 8.07
C LYS A 106 3.25 -4.36 7.76
N LEU A 107 2.07 -3.78 8.03
CA LEU A 107 0.78 -4.42 7.79
C LEU A 107 0.57 -4.71 6.31
N TYR A 108 0.89 -3.76 5.42
CA TYR A 108 0.86 -4.00 3.98
C TYR A 108 1.73 -5.19 3.57
N ASP A 109 3.01 -5.22 3.99
CA ASP A 109 3.94 -6.29 3.61
C ASP A 109 3.49 -7.67 4.16
N GLN A 110 2.96 -7.70 5.38
CA GLN A 110 2.43 -8.91 6.00
C GLN A 110 1.17 -9.42 5.28
N LEU A 111 0.21 -8.53 5.02
CA LEU A 111 -1.03 -8.89 4.32
C LEU A 111 -0.75 -9.32 2.88
N SER A 112 0.17 -8.66 2.15
CA SER A 112 0.62 -9.10 0.83
C SER A 112 1.26 -10.48 0.88
N THR A 113 1.99 -10.80 1.95
CA THR A 113 2.56 -12.14 2.13
C THR A 113 1.46 -13.17 2.40
N SER A 114 0.51 -12.87 3.29
CA SER A 114 -0.63 -13.74 3.63
C SER A 114 -1.60 -13.92 2.46
N ALA A 115 -1.74 -12.93 1.58
CA ALA A 115 -2.57 -13.03 0.39
C ALA A 115 -2.07 -14.09 -0.61
N ASN A 116 -0.79 -14.46 -0.56
CA ASN A 116 -0.25 -15.55 -1.37
C ASN A 116 -0.50 -16.95 -0.77
N GLN A 117 -1.06 -17.02 0.44
CA GLN A 117 -1.40 -18.28 1.10
C GLN A 117 -2.85 -18.65 0.77
N PRO A 118 -3.13 -19.83 0.18
CA PRO A 118 -4.48 -20.22 -0.25
C PRO A 118 -5.54 -20.14 0.87
N GLU A 119 -5.14 -20.44 2.10
CA GLU A 119 -6.02 -20.48 3.27
C GLU A 119 -6.56 -19.09 3.68
N HIS A 120 -5.78 -18.03 3.46
CA HIS A 120 -6.08 -16.68 3.93
C HIS A 120 -6.23 -15.65 2.81
N THR A 121 -6.16 -16.09 1.55
CA THR A 121 -6.11 -15.22 0.36
C THR A 121 -7.25 -14.18 0.38
N ARG A 122 -8.49 -14.63 0.53
CA ARG A 122 -9.67 -13.76 0.42
C ARG A 122 -9.76 -12.74 1.56
N GLU A 123 -9.49 -13.16 2.78
CA GLU A 123 -9.52 -12.27 3.94
C GLU A 123 -8.38 -11.25 3.90
N ALA A 124 -7.17 -11.69 3.53
CA ALA A 124 -6.02 -10.79 3.38
C ALA A 124 -6.27 -9.73 2.30
N VAL A 125 -6.87 -10.10 1.17
CA VAL A 125 -7.22 -9.14 0.10
C VAL A 125 -8.25 -8.12 0.55
N ASN A 126 -9.28 -8.55 1.29
CA ASN A 126 -10.26 -7.62 1.85
C ASN A 126 -9.62 -6.62 2.84
N LEU A 127 -8.70 -7.11 3.69
CA LEU A 127 -7.95 -6.23 4.60
C LEU A 127 -7.01 -5.27 3.86
N LEU A 128 -6.32 -5.73 2.80
CA LEU A 128 -5.51 -4.87 1.92
C LEU A 128 -6.37 -3.78 1.27
N GLU A 129 -7.57 -4.13 0.81
CA GLU A 129 -8.50 -3.17 0.23
C GLU A 129 -8.95 -2.12 1.26
N GLN A 130 -9.27 -2.53 2.49
CA GLN A 130 -9.65 -1.59 3.55
C GLN A 130 -8.48 -0.67 3.94
N LEU A 131 -7.26 -1.21 3.98
CA LEU A 131 -6.05 -0.43 4.20
C LEU A 131 -5.82 0.57 3.06
N TYR A 132 -6.01 0.16 1.81
CA TYR A 132 -5.96 1.05 0.64
C TYR A 132 -6.97 2.19 0.75
N LYS A 133 -8.24 1.89 1.05
CA LYS A 133 -9.31 2.89 1.24
C LYS A 133 -8.94 3.90 2.33
N LEU A 134 -8.38 3.42 3.44
CA LEU A 134 -7.92 4.30 4.52
C LEU A 134 -6.81 5.25 4.05
N LEU A 135 -5.82 4.75 3.33
CA LEU A 135 -4.71 5.58 2.83
C LEU A 135 -5.19 6.59 1.78
N CYS A 136 -6.12 6.20 0.91
CA CYS A 136 -6.79 7.13 0.00
C CYS A 136 -7.51 8.23 0.79
N TYR A 137 -8.35 7.84 1.75
CA TYR A 137 -9.06 8.80 2.61
C TYR A 137 -8.09 9.76 3.33
N ALA A 138 -6.99 9.24 3.87
CA ALA A 138 -5.94 10.02 4.52
C ALA A 138 -5.14 10.94 3.57
N SER A 139 -5.24 10.75 2.25
CA SER A 139 -4.63 11.66 1.27
C SER A 139 -5.46 12.94 1.08
N GLY A 140 -6.78 12.87 1.34
CA GLY A 140 -7.69 14.01 1.30
C GLY A 140 -8.06 14.58 2.68
N HIS A 141 -7.72 13.88 3.76
CA HIS A 141 -8.20 14.18 5.12
C HIS A 141 -7.08 14.05 6.16
N TYR A 142 -7.15 14.87 7.21
CA TYR A 142 -6.19 14.87 8.31
C TYR A 142 -6.36 13.68 9.27
N VAL A 143 -5.96 12.50 8.81
CA VAL A 143 -5.97 11.25 9.59
C VAL A 143 -4.64 11.03 10.30
N PHE A 144 -3.55 11.31 9.60
CA PHE A 144 -2.18 11.16 10.08
C PHE A 144 -1.47 12.52 10.10
N ALA A 145 -0.25 12.54 10.65
CA ALA A 145 0.57 13.75 10.66
C ALA A 145 1.15 14.13 9.28
N SER A 146 1.03 13.26 8.28
CA SER A 146 1.49 13.48 6.90
C SER A 146 0.29 13.59 5.98
N GLU A 147 0.38 14.49 5.00
CA GLU A 147 -0.62 14.69 3.94
C GLU A 147 -0.42 13.74 2.75
N GLU A 148 0.71 13.02 2.71
CA GLU A 148 1.09 12.10 1.62
C GLU A 148 1.29 10.67 2.17
N PRO A 149 0.19 9.94 2.46
CA PRO A 149 0.29 8.68 3.18
C PRO A 149 1.01 7.59 2.37
N PHE A 150 0.76 7.52 1.05
CA PHE A 150 1.39 6.55 0.14
C PHE A 150 2.89 6.79 -0.01
N TYR A 151 3.31 8.04 -0.26
CA TYR A 151 4.72 8.42 -0.27
C TYR A 151 5.42 8.05 1.05
N THR A 152 4.77 8.31 2.18
CA THR A 152 5.33 8.08 3.51
C THR A 152 5.57 6.59 3.80
N ILE A 153 4.72 5.69 3.31
CA ILE A 153 4.90 4.23 3.43
C ILE A 153 5.77 3.63 2.32
N LYS A 154 6.20 4.44 1.34
CA LYS A 154 7.00 4.02 0.17
C LYS A 154 6.30 2.98 -0.71
N VAL A 155 4.99 3.14 -0.88
CA VAL A 155 4.19 2.33 -1.82
C VAL A 155 3.31 3.31 -2.57
N SER A 156 3.46 3.40 -3.89
CA SER A 156 2.65 4.34 -4.68
C SER A 156 1.19 3.88 -4.70
N GLN A 157 0.25 4.82 -4.78
CA GLN A 157 -1.18 4.49 -4.93
C GLN A 157 -1.43 3.62 -6.18
N PRO A 158 -0.83 3.92 -7.35
CA PRO A 158 -0.86 3.04 -8.52
C PRO A 158 -0.44 1.59 -8.24
N ASP A 159 0.74 1.39 -7.65
CA ASP A 159 1.28 0.05 -7.41
C ASP A 159 0.43 -0.73 -6.40
N PHE A 160 -0.07 -0.04 -5.37
CA PHE A 160 -0.97 -0.63 -4.38
C PHE A 160 -2.27 -1.10 -5.05
N LEU A 161 -2.89 -0.25 -5.88
CA LEU A 161 -4.11 -0.59 -6.60
C LEU A 161 -3.87 -1.76 -7.56
N SER A 162 -2.80 -1.71 -8.36
CA SER A 162 -2.42 -2.80 -9.26
C SER A 162 -2.27 -4.12 -8.52
N HIS A 163 -1.66 -4.10 -7.33
CA HIS A 163 -1.52 -5.29 -6.51
C HIS A 163 -2.87 -5.86 -6.07
N ILE A 164 -3.79 -5.03 -5.58
CA ILE A 164 -5.15 -5.48 -5.21
C ILE A 164 -5.88 -6.08 -6.42
N ILE A 165 -5.86 -5.40 -7.57
CA ILE A 165 -6.56 -5.87 -8.78
C ILE A 165 -6.02 -7.23 -9.21
N SER A 166 -4.69 -7.41 -9.20
CA SER A 166 -4.06 -8.69 -9.53
C SER A 166 -4.56 -9.82 -8.64
N LEU A 167 -4.65 -9.58 -7.32
CA LEU A 167 -5.13 -10.58 -6.37
C LEU A 167 -6.62 -10.89 -6.55
N LYS A 168 -7.46 -9.87 -6.72
CA LYS A 168 -8.91 -10.06 -6.93
C LYS A 168 -9.23 -10.83 -8.20
N LYS A 169 -8.49 -10.57 -9.28
CA LYS A 169 -8.61 -11.29 -10.56
C LYS A 169 -8.39 -12.80 -10.42
N HIS A 170 -7.63 -13.24 -9.42
CA HIS A 170 -7.42 -14.67 -9.14
C HIS A 170 -8.52 -15.30 -8.27
N ILE A 171 -9.34 -14.51 -7.58
CA ILE A 171 -10.27 -14.97 -6.53
C ILE A 171 -11.72 -14.87 -6.99
N ASP A 172 -12.10 -13.75 -7.61
CA ASP A 172 -13.47 -13.41 -7.92
C ASP A 172 -13.74 -13.49 -9.43
N GLU A 173 -15.02 -13.59 -9.79
CA GLU A 173 -15.47 -13.59 -11.18
C GLU A 173 -15.24 -12.24 -11.87
N PRO A 174 -15.05 -12.21 -13.21
CA PRO A 174 -14.82 -11.01 -13.99
C PRO A 174 -15.70 -9.82 -13.61
N GLU A 175 -17.01 -10.02 -13.60
CA GLU A 175 -17.98 -8.98 -13.27
C GLU A 175 -17.68 -8.33 -11.91
N LYS A 176 -17.47 -9.17 -10.89
CA LYS A 176 -17.28 -8.72 -9.52
C LYS A 176 -15.97 -7.98 -9.31
N TRP A 177 -14.83 -8.54 -9.73
CA TRP A 177 -13.55 -7.87 -9.48
C TRP A 177 -13.40 -6.60 -10.31
N ILE A 178 -13.95 -6.56 -11.53
CA ILE A 178 -13.95 -5.34 -12.37
C ILE A 178 -14.79 -4.26 -11.70
N ARG A 179 -16.01 -4.57 -11.28
CA ARG A 179 -16.91 -3.62 -10.61
C ARG A 179 -16.29 -3.06 -9.34
N GLU A 180 -15.77 -3.92 -8.47
CA GLU A 180 -15.15 -3.47 -7.23
C GLU A 180 -13.89 -2.62 -7.48
N SER A 181 -13.05 -3.02 -8.44
CA SER A 181 -11.83 -2.25 -8.79
C SER A 181 -12.17 -0.89 -9.38
N LEU A 182 -13.22 -0.81 -10.19
CA LEU A 182 -13.74 0.44 -10.72
C LEU A 182 -14.25 1.35 -9.60
N LEU A 183 -15.03 0.81 -8.66
CA LEU A 183 -15.50 1.57 -7.49
C LEU A 183 -14.34 2.09 -6.62
N LEU A 184 -13.23 1.34 -6.52
CA LEU A 184 -12.03 1.80 -5.83
C LEU A 184 -11.40 3.05 -6.49
N ILE A 185 -11.50 3.18 -7.81
CA ILE A 185 -10.97 4.33 -8.56
C ILE A 185 -11.93 5.52 -8.50
N LEU A 186 -13.23 5.25 -8.51
CA LEU A 186 -14.27 6.29 -8.62
C LEU A 186 -14.60 6.98 -7.30
N ILE A 187 -14.60 6.23 -6.19
CA ILE A 187 -15.09 6.72 -4.89
C ILE A 187 -13.97 7.32 -4.04
N ASN A 188 -12.75 6.78 -4.15
CA ASN A 188 -11.68 7.13 -3.25
C ASN A 188 -10.92 8.39 -3.69
N ASP A 189 -10.36 9.08 -2.71
CA ASP A 189 -9.44 10.18 -2.94
C ASP A 189 -8.12 9.70 -3.55
N ARG A 190 -7.43 10.64 -4.18
CA ARG A 190 -6.14 10.40 -4.83
C ARG A 190 -5.02 10.96 -3.98
N ASP A 191 -3.87 10.33 -4.09
CA ASP A 191 -2.64 10.96 -3.64
C ASP A 191 -2.37 12.22 -4.47
N GLN A 192 -1.65 13.20 -3.90
CA GLN A 192 -1.50 14.52 -4.52
C GLN A 192 -0.84 14.46 -5.90
N ASP A 193 0.09 13.52 -6.08
CA ASP A 193 0.86 13.32 -7.32
C ASP A 193 0.19 12.38 -8.32
N VAL A 194 -1.04 11.90 -8.06
CA VAL A 194 -1.67 10.85 -8.86
C VAL A 194 -2.86 11.37 -9.68
N LEU A 195 -2.88 11.04 -10.96
CA LEU A 195 -3.98 11.38 -11.86
C LEU A 195 -5.04 10.27 -11.90
N HIS A 196 -6.31 10.64 -12.00
CA HIS A 196 -7.38 9.66 -12.21
C HIS A 196 -7.19 8.86 -13.50
N SER A 197 -6.56 9.45 -14.53
CA SER A 197 -6.21 8.75 -15.76
C SER A 197 -5.22 7.62 -15.52
N GLU A 198 -4.24 7.79 -14.63
CA GLU A 198 -3.26 6.75 -14.30
C GLU A 198 -3.96 5.56 -13.64
N LEU A 199 -4.82 5.82 -12.66
CA LEU A 199 -5.59 4.76 -12.00
C LEU A 199 -6.50 3.99 -12.97
N ARG A 200 -7.09 4.67 -13.97
CA ARG A 200 -7.86 4.02 -15.03
C ARG A 200 -7.00 3.16 -15.95
N VAL A 201 -5.82 3.64 -16.33
CA VAL A 201 -4.89 2.88 -17.15
C VAL A 201 -4.47 1.61 -16.44
N ILE A 202 -4.23 1.65 -15.12
CA ILE A 202 -3.93 0.44 -14.34
C ILE A 202 -5.04 -0.59 -14.45
N LEU A 203 -6.31 -0.18 -14.32
CA LEU A 203 -7.42 -1.12 -14.52
C LEU A 203 -7.43 -1.68 -15.94
N LEU A 204 -7.24 -0.82 -16.95
CA LEU A 204 -7.16 -1.24 -18.36
C LEU A 204 -6.05 -2.27 -18.60
N ASP A 205 -4.88 -2.09 -18.00
CA ASP A 205 -3.74 -3.00 -18.12
C ASP A 205 -4.02 -4.39 -17.54
N HIS A 206 -5.05 -4.53 -16.69
CA HIS A 206 -5.51 -5.83 -16.20
C HIS A 206 -6.62 -6.45 -17.08
N LEU A 207 -7.27 -5.65 -17.94
CA LEU A 207 -8.31 -6.04 -18.90
C LEU A 207 -7.69 -6.52 -20.23
N ASN A 208 -6.84 -7.55 -20.16
CA ASN A 208 -6.05 -8.04 -21.30
C ASN A 208 -6.88 -8.65 -22.45
N ALA A 209 -8.11 -9.08 -22.16
CA ALA A 209 -8.98 -9.72 -23.15
C ALA A 209 -10.12 -8.77 -23.56
N ALA A 210 -10.52 -8.86 -24.83
CA ALA A 210 -11.64 -8.07 -25.36
C ALA A 210 -12.95 -8.31 -24.60
N SER A 211 -13.20 -9.54 -24.15
CA SER A 211 -14.36 -9.88 -23.31
C SER A 211 -14.37 -9.11 -21.98
N LEU A 212 -13.22 -9.01 -21.30
CA LEU A 212 -13.09 -8.26 -20.05
C LEU A 212 -13.31 -6.76 -20.26
N LYS A 213 -12.86 -6.22 -21.40
CA LYS A 213 -13.11 -4.82 -21.76
C LYS A 213 -14.59 -4.54 -22.02
N ASN A 214 -15.28 -5.45 -22.70
CA ASN A 214 -16.73 -5.37 -22.90
C ASN A 214 -17.49 -5.46 -21.56
N GLU A 215 -17.06 -6.33 -20.66
CA GLU A 215 -17.62 -6.44 -19.31
C GLU A 215 -17.46 -5.12 -18.53
N ALA A 216 -16.26 -4.52 -18.58
CA ALA A 216 -16.01 -3.23 -17.97
C ALA A 216 -16.89 -2.11 -18.56
N ILE A 217 -17.16 -2.14 -19.87
CA ILE A 217 -18.08 -1.20 -20.53
C ILE A 217 -19.50 -1.39 -19.99
N HIS A 218 -20.00 -2.63 -19.96
CA HIS A 218 -21.32 -2.95 -19.44
C HIS A 218 -21.51 -2.47 -18.00
N ILE A 219 -20.53 -2.76 -17.11
CA ILE A 219 -20.56 -2.29 -15.72
C ILE A 219 -20.56 -0.76 -15.62
N CYS A 220 -19.78 -0.07 -16.47
CA CYS A 220 -19.79 1.39 -16.48
C CYS A 220 -21.15 1.97 -16.91
N GLU A 221 -21.79 1.37 -17.93
CA GLU A 221 -23.13 1.76 -18.39
C GLU A 221 -24.19 1.52 -17.32
N GLU A 222 -24.13 0.36 -16.64
CA GLU A 222 -25.00 0.03 -15.51
C GLU A 222 -24.87 1.08 -14.40
N LEU A 223 -23.65 1.38 -13.94
CA LEU A 223 -23.39 2.37 -12.89
C LEU A 223 -23.82 3.80 -13.28
N LEU A 224 -23.72 4.17 -14.56
CA LEU A 224 -24.27 5.43 -15.06
C LEU A 224 -25.80 5.44 -14.97
N SER A 225 -26.46 4.36 -15.37
CA SER A 225 -27.92 4.24 -15.35
C SER A 225 -28.51 4.24 -13.94
N GLU A 226 -27.88 3.54 -12.98
CA GLU A 226 -28.24 3.54 -11.56
C GLU A 226 -28.19 4.96 -10.97
N LYS A 227 -27.19 5.75 -11.34
CA LYS A 227 -27.05 7.13 -10.86
C LYS A 227 -28.06 8.09 -11.49
N ILE A 228 -28.37 7.94 -12.78
CA ILE A 228 -29.38 8.75 -13.46
C ILE A 228 -30.75 8.52 -12.84
N SER A 229 -31.12 7.25 -12.61
CA SER A 229 -32.39 6.89 -11.99
C SER A 229 -32.49 7.40 -10.54
N ALA A 230 -31.44 7.25 -9.73
CA ALA A 230 -31.39 7.82 -8.38
C ALA A 230 -31.54 9.35 -8.36
N GLN A 231 -30.96 10.07 -9.33
CA GLN A 231 -31.09 11.53 -9.44
C GLN A 231 -32.48 11.98 -9.90
N ALA A 232 -33.15 11.22 -10.75
CA ALA A 232 -34.52 11.51 -11.18
C ALA A 232 -35.50 11.48 -10.00
N ILE A 233 -35.31 10.55 -9.07
CA ILE A 233 -36.11 10.43 -7.84
C ILE A 233 -35.89 11.65 -6.93
N ILE A 234 -34.63 12.08 -6.75
CA ILE A 234 -34.26 13.18 -5.84
C ILE A 234 -34.74 14.56 -6.34
N LYS A 235 -34.82 14.78 -7.66
CA LYS A 235 -35.28 16.06 -8.23
C LYS A 235 -36.73 16.43 -7.87
N SER A 236 -37.54 15.49 -7.38
CA SER A 236 -38.90 15.72 -6.91
C SER A 236 -38.99 16.44 -5.54
N ASN A 237 -37.91 16.45 -4.75
CA ASN A 237 -37.84 17.07 -3.43
C ASN A 237 -36.67 18.07 -3.37
N LYS A 238 -36.88 19.32 -3.79
CA LYS A 238 -35.82 20.32 -3.82
C LYS A 238 -35.75 21.18 -2.54
N SER A 239 -34.55 21.28 -1.98
CA SER A 239 -34.02 22.54 -1.42
C SER A 239 -32.62 22.81 -1.98
N ALA A 240 -32.32 24.10 -2.17
CA ALA A 240 -31.32 24.63 -3.10
C ALA A 240 -29.91 24.82 -2.50
N PHE A 241 -29.43 23.89 -1.67
CA PHE A 241 -28.17 24.07 -0.94
C PHE A 241 -27.23 22.87 -1.13
N ASN A 242 -26.57 22.74 -2.30
CA ASN A 242 -25.68 21.58 -2.52
C ASN A 242 -24.66 21.77 -3.67
N SER A 243 -23.82 22.82 -3.62
CA SER A 243 -22.78 23.02 -4.64
C SER A 243 -21.62 22.01 -4.55
N SER A 244 -21.18 21.61 -3.33
CA SER A 244 -20.14 20.58 -3.17
C SER A 244 -20.61 19.19 -3.62
N SER A 245 -21.90 18.88 -3.39
CA SER A 245 -22.52 17.64 -3.87
C SER A 245 -22.54 17.52 -5.39
N ASN A 246 -22.57 18.64 -6.12
CA ASN A 246 -22.54 18.61 -7.59
C ASN A 246 -21.14 18.32 -8.13
N TYR A 247 -20.09 18.83 -7.49
CA TYR A 247 -18.71 18.57 -7.91
C TYR A 247 -18.35 17.09 -7.83
N GLU A 248 -18.60 16.42 -6.69
CA GLU A 248 -18.29 14.98 -6.56
C GLU A 248 -19.12 14.12 -7.51
N LYS A 249 -20.38 14.50 -7.79
CA LYS A 249 -21.22 13.82 -8.78
C LYS A 249 -20.67 13.97 -10.19
N GLU A 250 -20.23 15.17 -10.54
CA GLU A 250 -19.64 15.46 -11.85
C GLU A 250 -18.30 14.74 -12.01
N ARG A 251 -17.44 14.78 -10.99
CA ARG A 251 -16.18 14.02 -10.93
C ARG A 251 -16.41 12.52 -11.13
N TYR A 252 -17.34 11.93 -10.40
CA TYR A 252 -17.70 10.52 -10.53
C TYR A 252 -18.15 10.18 -11.96
N ARG A 253 -19.05 10.99 -12.55
CA ARG A 253 -19.52 10.81 -13.92
C ARG A 253 -18.39 10.94 -14.94
N ASN A 254 -17.56 11.98 -14.81
CA ASN A 254 -16.46 12.23 -15.73
C ASN A 254 -15.41 11.11 -15.67
N ASN A 255 -15.17 10.53 -14.49
CA ASN A 255 -14.29 9.39 -14.34
C ASN A 255 -14.88 8.11 -14.97
N LEU A 256 -16.19 7.87 -14.85
CA LEU A 256 -16.88 6.76 -15.53
C LEU A 256 -16.83 6.89 -17.05
N VAL A 257 -17.18 8.06 -17.58
CA VAL A 257 -17.08 8.37 -19.02
C VAL A 257 -15.64 8.22 -19.50
N GLY A 258 -14.67 8.66 -18.70
CA GLY A 258 -13.25 8.45 -19.00
C GLY A 258 -12.85 6.98 -19.08
N MET A 259 -13.44 6.10 -18.24
CA MET A 259 -13.19 4.65 -18.31
C MET A 259 -13.82 4.04 -19.56
N LEU A 260 -15.08 4.39 -19.86
CA LEU A 260 -15.78 3.96 -21.08
C LEU A 260 -14.99 4.31 -22.33
N PHE A 261 -14.56 5.57 -22.42
CA PHE A 261 -13.78 6.08 -23.54
C PHE A 261 -12.49 5.27 -23.75
N ILE A 262 -11.75 5.01 -22.67
CA ILE A 262 -10.48 4.27 -22.75
C ILE A 262 -10.72 2.80 -23.15
N CYS A 263 -11.73 2.14 -22.58
CA CYS A 263 -12.10 0.77 -22.94
C CYS A 263 -12.49 0.67 -24.42
N GLN A 264 -13.43 1.50 -24.89
CA GLN A 264 -13.91 1.51 -26.28
C GLN A 264 -12.79 1.86 -27.26
N SER A 265 -11.94 2.84 -26.92
CA SER A 265 -10.77 3.19 -27.74
C SER A 265 -9.79 2.02 -27.84
N SER A 266 -9.59 1.27 -26.77
CA SER A 266 -8.72 0.08 -26.76
C SER A 266 -9.29 -1.12 -27.54
N LEU A 267 -10.58 -1.07 -27.90
CA LEU A 267 -11.27 -2.02 -28.78
C LEU A 267 -11.37 -1.51 -30.23
N ASN A 268 -10.75 -0.36 -30.54
CA ASN A 268 -10.86 0.36 -31.81
C ASN A 268 -12.28 0.86 -32.16
N GLU A 269 -13.16 1.01 -31.16
CA GLU A 269 -14.52 1.53 -31.33
C GLU A 269 -14.56 3.06 -31.15
N TYR A 270 -13.73 3.78 -31.90
CA TYR A 270 -13.52 5.22 -31.70
C TYR A 270 -14.77 6.07 -31.87
N GLU A 271 -15.67 5.70 -32.79
CA GLU A 271 -16.92 6.43 -33.00
C GLU A 271 -17.84 6.37 -31.78
N LYS A 272 -17.95 5.18 -31.15
CA LYS A 272 -18.72 5.01 -29.91
C LYS A 272 -18.06 5.77 -28.76
N ALA A 273 -16.74 5.71 -28.66
CA ALA A 273 -15.98 6.47 -27.66
C ALA A 273 -16.23 7.98 -27.75
N VAL A 274 -16.24 8.54 -28.95
CA VAL A 274 -16.52 9.97 -29.17
C VAL A 274 -17.99 10.30 -28.85
N GLN A 275 -18.93 9.40 -29.13
CA GLN A 275 -20.34 9.59 -28.78
C GLN A 275 -20.57 9.61 -27.27
N THR A 276 -19.90 8.74 -26.51
CA THR A 276 -20.01 8.69 -25.04
C THR A 276 -19.47 9.95 -24.35
N PHE A 277 -18.60 10.71 -25.02
CA PHE A 277 -18.04 11.96 -24.50
C PHE A 277 -18.90 13.21 -24.80
N LYS A 278 -19.85 13.12 -25.74
CA LYS A 278 -20.76 14.21 -26.11
C LYS A 278 -21.95 14.30 -25.17
#